data_AF-C1GUE7-F1
#
_entry.id   AF-C1GUE7-F1
#
_cell.length_a   1.000
_cell.length_b   1.000
_cell.length_c   1.000
_cell.angle_alpha   90.00
_cell.angle_beta   90.00
_cell.angle_gamma   90.00
#
_symmetry.space_group_name_H-M   'P 1'
#
loop_
_entity.id
_entity.type
_entity.pdbx_description
1 polymer ?
#
loop_
_entity_poly.entity_id
_entity_poly.type
_entity_poly.pdbx_seq_one_letter_code
_entity_poly.pdbx_strand_id
1 'polypeptide(L)'
;MALIWQALFLVVLLLGEVIRQRVKSKTGSRDEGSDLGKLHTYPVEQIKGKERYRTTMGLKRLDRHNWLTIDKNYLEQHKLRDNLFRTQRTKVLQCLPEAKYACQELLQEVATYLCGRYPAIFEMDNDAVKITKTGEVFCLRDHTNGMEPLEIAARLAMEDLSVLLEDGSEQGYLAATASLFPIGWCAMERIGCSVSQMHRAVPLWHKEIEFPVNKLVIPGFLSRLPVDSPMERSSYFIQVTEPGESLSSILFQPIGLSHEDIEPLPKNILIRRERQTFRRLPKSRAIVFGVKTSLTPLQELPLEELRNLGKEIENWPDAVGKYKGRDHWGSAVLGYLETKLAAT
;
A
#
# COMPACT_ATOMS: atom_id res chain seq x y z
N MET A 1 50.17 -27.53 -1.87
CA MET A 1 48.75 -27.29 -2.26
C MET A 1 48.24 -25.91 -1.84
N ALA A 2 48.40 -25.45 -0.59
CA ALA A 2 47.84 -24.17 -0.12
C ALA A 2 48.19 -22.93 -0.96
N LEU A 3 49.45 -22.81 -1.44
CA LEU A 3 49.89 -21.69 -2.27
C LEU A 3 49.18 -21.61 -3.64
N ILE A 4 48.79 -22.76 -4.21
CA ILE A 4 48.09 -22.82 -5.50
C ILE A 4 46.65 -22.28 -5.34
N TRP A 5 45.99 -22.59 -4.23
CA TRP A 5 44.64 -22.10 -3.93
C TRP A 5 44.59 -20.59 -3.66
N GLN A 6 45.59 -20.05 -2.96
CA GLN A 6 45.71 -18.60 -2.75
C GLN A 6 45.93 -17.84 -4.06
N ALA A 7 46.80 -18.36 -4.94
CA ALA A 7 47.02 -17.77 -6.27
C ALA A 7 45.75 -17.81 -7.13
N LEU A 8 45.01 -18.93 -7.12
CA LEU A 8 43.75 -19.06 -7.86
C LEU A 8 42.68 -18.07 -7.36
N PHE A 9 42.58 -17.89 -6.04
CA PHE A 9 41.64 -16.95 -5.43
C PHE A 9 41.93 -15.49 -5.81
N LEU A 10 43.21 -15.10 -5.80
CA LEU A 10 43.66 -13.78 -6.26
C LEU A 10 43.35 -13.55 -7.74
N VAL A 11 43.54 -14.55 -8.59
CA VAL A 11 43.20 -14.44 -10.03
C VAL A 11 41.69 -14.27 -10.22
N VAL A 12 40.85 -14.98 -9.47
CA VAL A 12 39.38 -14.82 -9.54
C VAL A 12 38.94 -13.42 -9.09
N LEU A 13 39.53 -12.88 -8.01
CA LEU A 13 39.26 -11.52 -7.55
C LEU A 13 39.64 -10.48 -8.61
N LEU A 14 40.84 -10.59 -9.18
CA LEU A 14 41.31 -9.69 -10.24
C LEU A 14 40.44 -9.80 -11.51
N LEU A 15 40.01 -11.01 -11.89
CA LEU A 15 39.07 -11.19 -13.00
C LEU A 15 37.72 -10.50 -12.70
N GLY A 16 37.23 -10.63 -11.46
CA GLY A 16 36.01 -9.98 -10.99
C GLY A 16 36.09 -8.46 -11.08
N GLU A 17 37.22 -7.86 -10.67
CA GLU A 17 37.44 -6.42 -10.79
C GLU A 17 37.54 -5.96 -12.24
N VAL A 18 38.24 -6.69 -13.11
CA VAL A 18 38.34 -6.37 -14.54
C VAL A 18 36.97 -6.47 -15.22
N ILE A 19 36.16 -7.47 -14.90
CA ILE A 19 34.78 -7.59 -15.38
C ILE A 19 33.94 -6.41 -14.88
N ARG A 20 34.04 -6.05 -13.60
CA ARG A 20 33.32 -4.91 -13.01
C ARG A 20 33.72 -3.59 -13.67
N GLN A 21 35.01 -3.37 -13.93
CA GLN A 21 35.51 -2.18 -14.63
C GLN A 21 35.05 -2.17 -16.09
N ARG A 22 35.04 -3.32 -16.79
CA ARG A 22 34.52 -3.40 -18.16
C ARG A 22 33.03 -3.10 -18.23
N VAL A 23 32.24 -3.62 -17.28
CA VAL A 23 30.81 -3.32 -17.17
C VAL A 23 30.62 -1.82 -16.92
N LYS A 24 31.35 -1.22 -15.98
CA LYS A 24 31.33 0.23 -15.73
C LYS A 24 31.76 1.07 -16.95
N SER A 25 32.76 0.62 -17.71
CA SER A 25 33.23 1.34 -18.92
C SER A 25 32.24 1.25 -20.09
N LYS A 26 31.46 0.16 -20.17
CA LYS A 26 30.40 -0.01 -21.19
C LYS A 26 29.12 0.72 -20.81
N THR A 27 28.85 0.91 -19.52
CA THR A 27 27.79 1.79 -19.04
C THR A 27 28.31 3.21 -18.97
N GLY A 28 28.47 3.84 -20.14
CA GLY A 28 28.71 5.27 -20.22
C GLY A 28 27.65 6.01 -19.41
N SER A 29 28.12 6.97 -18.60
CA SER A 29 27.36 7.93 -17.80
C SER A 29 26.15 8.48 -18.56
N ARG A 30 25.03 7.76 -18.53
CA ARG A 30 23.73 8.30 -18.90
C ARG A 30 23.21 9.05 -17.69
N ASP A 31 22.72 10.24 -17.93
CA ASP A 31 22.08 11.10 -16.94
C ASP A 31 20.82 10.40 -16.40
N GLU A 32 20.99 9.61 -15.34
CA GLU A 32 19.97 8.73 -14.74
C GLU A 32 18.91 9.49 -13.93
N GLY A 33 18.97 10.83 -13.89
CA GLY A 33 17.93 11.66 -13.28
C GLY A 33 16.53 11.48 -13.89
N SER A 34 16.41 10.93 -15.11
CA SER A 34 15.14 10.90 -15.86
C SER A 34 14.21 9.69 -15.67
N ASP A 35 14.58 8.64 -14.92
CA ASP A 35 13.85 7.36 -15.01
C ASP A 35 12.59 7.28 -14.13
N LEU A 36 12.60 7.84 -12.92
CA LEU A 36 11.41 7.88 -12.05
C LEU A 36 10.25 8.66 -12.66
N GLY A 37 10.55 9.79 -13.31
CA GLY A 37 9.54 10.63 -13.97
C GLY A 37 8.87 9.94 -15.17
N LYS A 38 9.49 8.89 -15.72
CA LYS A 38 8.92 8.06 -16.79
C LYS A 38 7.99 6.96 -16.27
N LEU A 39 8.01 6.67 -14.96
CA LEU A 39 7.08 5.71 -14.38
C LEU A 39 5.68 6.30 -14.37
N HIS A 40 4.76 5.64 -15.05
CA HIS A 40 3.35 5.98 -14.92
C HIS A 40 2.82 5.57 -13.55
N THR A 41 1.76 6.24 -13.09
CA THR A 41 0.99 5.79 -11.93
C THR A 41 0.60 4.32 -12.14
N TYR A 42 0.75 3.49 -11.11
CA TYR A 42 0.32 2.10 -11.20
C TYR A 42 -1.17 2.02 -11.59
N PRO A 43 -1.57 1.19 -12.57
CA PRO A 43 -2.95 1.11 -13.03
C PRO A 43 -3.91 0.79 -11.87
N VAL A 44 -4.92 1.63 -11.70
CA VAL A 44 -5.97 1.43 -10.69
C VAL A 44 -7.14 0.64 -11.27
N GLU A 45 -7.76 -0.20 -10.45
CA GLU A 45 -8.98 -0.91 -10.85
C GLU A 45 -10.12 0.09 -11.07
N GLN A 46 -10.73 0.01 -12.26
CA GLN A 46 -11.78 0.92 -12.69
C GLN A 46 -13.09 0.63 -11.94
N ILE A 47 -13.87 1.68 -11.70
CA ILE A 47 -15.24 1.57 -11.18
C ILE A 47 -16.10 0.84 -12.21
N LYS A 48 -16.77 -0.24 -11.77
CA LYS A 48 -17.39 -1.23 -12.68
C LYS A 48 -18.82 -0.88 -13.07
N GLY A 49 -19.52 -0.06 -12.29
CA GLY A 49 -20.89 0.34 -12.60
C GLY A 49 -21.92 -0.73 -12.26
N LYS A 50 -21.72 -1.46 -11.15
CA LYS A 50 -22.64 -2.55 -10.77
C LYS A 50 -24.05 -2.01 -10.48
N GLU A 51 -25.03 -2.47 -11.24
CA GLU A 51 -26.46 -2.11 -11.07
C GLU A 51 -27.05 -2.61 -9.76
N ARG A 52 -26.61 -3.76 -9.27
CA ARG A 52 -27.02 -4.29 -7.97
C ARG A 52 -25.83 -4.29 -7.04
N TYR A 53 -25.93 -3.52 -5.95
CA TYR A 53 -24.97 -3.61 -4.88
C TYR A 53 -24.96 -5.03 -4.31
N ARG A 54 -23.79 -5.65 -4.35
CA ARG A 54 -23.52 -6.94 -3.72
C ARG A 54 -22.24 -6.80 -2.95
N THR A 55 -22.29 -7.10 -1.66
CA THR A 55 -21.07 -7.07 -0.88
C THR A 55 -20.25 -8.33 -1.18
N THR A 56 -19.15 -8.12 -1.90
CA THR A 56 -18.21 -9.18 -2.27
C THR A 56 -16.82 -8.80 -1.78
N MET A 57 -16.03 -9.78 -1.31
CA MET A 57 -14.62 -9.56 -0.96
C MET A 57 -13.79 -8.98 -2.11
N GLY A 58 -14.15 -9.29 -3.36
CA GLY A 58 -13.45 -8.78 -4.54
C GLY A 58 -12.00 -9.27 -4.65
N LEU A 59 -11.66 -10.36 -3.94
CA LEU A 59 -10.33 -10.95 -3.98
C LEU A 59 -10.07 -11.60 -5.33
N LYS A 60 -8.88 -11.34 -5.88
CA LYS A 60 -8.30 -12.03 -7.03
C LYS A 60 -6.87 -12.42 -6.70
N ARG A 61 -6.30 -13.35 -7.46
CA ARG A 61 -4.89 -13.70 -7.31
C ARG A 61 -4.01 -12.49 -7.67
N LEU A 62 -3.07 -12.17 -6.79
CA LEU A 62 -2.08 -11.13 -7.03
C LEU A 62 -1.02 -11.65 -8.01
N ASP A 63 -0.72 -10.87 -9.04
CA ASP A 63 0.50 -11.07 -9.82
C ASP A 63 1.71 -10.76 -8.94
N ARG A 64 2.58 -11.74 -8.76
CA ARG A 64 3.78 -11.62 -7.93
C ARG A 64 4.73 -10.53 -8.42
N HIS A 65 4.74 -10.22 -9.72
CA HIS A 65 5.54 -9.12 -10.28
C HIS A 65 5.04 -7.74 -9.89
N ASN A 66 3.83 -7.67 -9.32
CA ASN A 66 3.15 -6.46 -8.90
C ASN A 66 2.83 -6.50 -7.39
N TRP A 67 3.64 -7.16 -6.56
CA TRP A 67 3.41 -7.15 -5.11
C TRP A 67 3.58 -5.75 -4.50
N LEU A 68 4.73 -5.12 -4.68
CA LEU A 68 4.96 -3.72 -4.31
C LEU A 68 5.18 -2.90 -5.58
N THR A 69 4.65 -1.68 -5.59
CA THR A 69 4.57 -0.88 -6.81
C THR A 69 5.09 0.52 -6.60
N ILE A 70 6.06 0.91 -7.43
CA ILE A 70 6.70 2.22 -7.41
C ILE A 70 6.27 2.97 -8.67
N ASP A 71 5.92 4.24 -8.50
CA ASP A 71 5.48 5.12 -9.59
C ASP A 71 6.06 6.53 -9.45
N LYS A 72 5.70 7.44 -10.36
CA LYS A 72 6.18 8.83 -10.37
C LYS A 72 6.01 9.58 -9.05
N ASN A 73 5.05 9.20 -8.21
CA ASN A 73 4.78 9.90 -6.95
C ASN A 73 5.65 9.40 -5.80
N TYR A 74 6.56 8.44 -6.04
CA TYR A 74 7.37 7.80 -5.01
C TYR A 74 8.11 8.81 -4.11
N LEU A 75 8.86 9.74 -4.69
CA LEU A 75 9.70 10.67 -3.90
C LEU A 75 8.87 11.64 -3.06
N GLU A 76 7.74 12.11 -3.60
CA GLU A 76 6.84 12.99 -2.86
C GLU A 76 6.21 12.25 -1.69
N GLN A 77 5.65 11.06 -1.94
CA GLN A 77 5.03 10.25 -0.89
C GLN A 77 6.07 9.74 0.12
N HIS A 78 7.29 9.42 -0.30
CA HIS A 78 8.38 9.03 0.59
C HIS A 78 8.71 10.14 1.60
N LYS A 79 8.79 11.40 1.16
CA LYS A 79 8.97 12.56 2.06
C LYS A 79 7.81 12.72 3.04
N LEU A 80 6.58 12.53 2.57
CA LEU A 80 5.40 12.57 3.46
C LEU A 80 5.44 11.44 4.49
N ARG A 81 5.82 10.23 4.06
CA ARG A 81 5.98 9.05 4.92
C ARG A 81 7.03 9.30 6.00
N ASP A 82 8.21 9.81 5.65
CA ASP A 82 9.25 10.20 6.60
C ASP A 82 8.73 11.23 7.63
N ASN A 83 8.06 12.28 7.16
CA ASN A 83 7.53 13.31 8.04
C ASN A 83 6.50 12.73 9.04
N LEU A 84 5.63 11.82 8.59
CA LEU A 84 4.64 11.16 9.46
C LEU A 84 5.31 10.24 10.48
N PHE A 85 6.34 9.48 10.11
CA PHE A 85 7.11 8.70 11.07
C PHE A 85 7.76 9.56 12.16
N ARG A 86 8.25 10.75 11.79
CA ARG A 86 8.90 11.68 12.72
C ARG A 86 7.90 12.42 13.63
N THR A 87 6.75 12.83 13.09
CA THR A 87 5.81 13.75 13.77
C THR A 87 4.59 13.06 14.36
N GLN A 88 4.20 11.90 13.86
CA GLN A 88 3.01 11.15 14.27
C GLN A 88 3.34 9.69 14.63
N ARG A 89 4.59 9.40 15.05
CA ARG A 89 5.13 8.04 15.24
C ARG A 89 4.15 7.07 15.88
N THR A 90 3.62 7.43 17.06
CA THR A 90 2.72 6.54 17.82
C THR A 90 1.42 6.25 17.09
N LYS A 91 0.90 7.20 16.29
CA LYS A 91 -0.32 7.04 15.50
C LYS A 91 -0.13 6.22 14.24
N VAL A 92 1.09 6.17 13.68
CA VAL A 92 1.34 5.50 12.39
C VAL A 92 2.06 4.16 12.54
N LEU A 93 2.83 3.97 13.62
CA LEU A 93 3.65 2.78 13.82
C LEU A 93 3.37 2.14 15.18
N GLN A 94 2.96 0.87 15.16
CA GLN A 94 2.84 0.03 16.35
C GLN A 94 3.36 -1.38 16.02
N CYS A 95 4.05 -2.02 16.98
CA CYS A 95 4.55 -3.38 16.84
C CYS A 95 4.53 -4.08 18.20
N LEU A 96 3.74 -5.16 18.31
CA LEU A 96 3.74 -6.01 19.49
C LEU A 96 5.05 -6.82 19.56
N PRO A 97 5.53 -7.20 20.77
CA PRO A 97 6.79 -7.93 20.93
C PRO A 97 6.89 -9.22 20.09
N GLU A 98 5.81 -9.98 20.00
CA GLU A 98 5.73 -11.24 19.25
C GLU A 98 5.79 -11.06 17.72
N ALA A 99 5.49 -9.85 17.20
CA ALA A 99 5.53 -9.54 15.78
C ALA A 99 6.94 -9.19 15.27
N LYS A 100 7.91 -8.93 16.16
CA LYS A 100 9.25 -8.45 15.80
C LYS A 100 9.97 -9.33 14.78
N TYR A 101 9.90 -10.65 14.94
CA TYR A 101 10.52 -11.59 14.02
C TYR A 101 9.87 -11.54 12.62
N ALA A 102 8.53 -11.47 12.57
CA ALA A 102 7.80 -11.33 11.31
C ALA A 102 8.08 -9.98 10.62
N CYS A 103 8.24 -8.89 11.39
CA CYS A 103 8.64 -7.58 10.87
C CYS A 103 10.05 -7.60 10.26
N GLN A 104 10.99 -8.30 10.91
CA GLN A 104 12.34 -8.47 10.38
C GLN A 104 12.36 -9.29 9.07
N GLU A 105 11.58 -10.36 9.01
CA GLU A 105 11.41 -11.13 7.78
C GLU A 105 10.75 -10.29 6.67
N LEU A 106 9.71 -9.53 7.00
CA LEU A 106 9.03 -8.64 6.06
C LEU A 106 9.99 -7.60 5.48
N LEU A 107 10.85 -6.99 6.30
CA LEU A 107 11.87 -6.06 5.83
C LEU A 107 12.78 -6.72 4.79
N GLN A 108 13.26 -7.93 5.05
CA GLN A 108 14.11 -8.66 4.10
C GLN A 108 13.36 -8.96 2.79
N GLU A 109 12.10 -9.36 2.86
CA GLU A 109 11.26 -9.64 1.69
C GLU A 109 11.02 -8.37 0.86
N VAL A 110 10.69 -7.25 1.51
CA VAL A 110 10.47 -5.94 0.87
C VAL A 110 11.76 -5.47 0.19
N ALA A 111 12.89 -5.49 0.91
CA ALA A 111 14.19 -5.10 0.39
C ALA A 111 14.57 -5.93 -0.85
N THR A 112 14.50 -7.26 -0.74
CA THR A 112 14.83 -8.19 -1.83
C THR A 112 13.94 -7.95 -3.04
N TYR A 113 12.63 -7.80 -2.82
CA TYR A 113 11.67 -7.57 -3.89
C TYR A 113 11.92 -6.22 -4.60
N LEU A 114 12.05 -5.12 -3.86
CA LEU A 114 12.20 -3.78 -4.44
C LEU A 114 13.53 -3.63 -5.19
N CYS A 115 14.64 -4.17 -4.65
CA CYS A 115 15.93 -4.14 -5.33
C CYS A 115 15.93 -5.01 -6.60
N GLY A 116 15.24 -6.15 -6.59
CA GLY A 116 15.10 -6.99 -7.78
C GLY A 116 14.16 -6.39 -8.84
N ARG A 117 13.06 -5.76 -8.42
CA ARG A 117 12.00 -5.24 -9.30
C ARG A 117 12.27 -3.84 -9.84
N TYR A 118 12.97 -3.01 -9.07
CA TYR A 118 13.29 -1.62 -9.38
C TYR A 118 14.77 -1.30 -9.12
N PRO A 119 15.72 -2.01 -9.77
CA PRO A 119 17.16 -1.85 -9.53
C PRO A 119 17.71 -0.44 -9.87
N ALA A 120 17.01 0.33 -10.70
CA ALA A 120 17.35 1.72 -11.00
C ALA A 120 16.99 2.71 -9.86
N ILE A 121 16.26 2.24 -8.85
CA ILE A 121 15.80 3.04 -7.70
C ILE A 121 16.42 2.52 -6.41
N PHE A 122 16.46 1.20 -6.23
CA PHE A 122 16.98 0.56 -5.03
C PHE A 122 18.21 -0.30 -5.34
N GLU A 123 19.27 -0.07 -4.58
CA GLU A 123 20.51 -0.83 -4.65
C GLU A 123 20.69 -1.60 -3.34
N MET A 124 20.93 -2.91 -3.42
CA MET A 124 21.21 -3.75 -2.26
C MET A 124 22.70 -3.99 -2.12
N ASP A 125 23.27 -3.71 -0.95
CA ASP A 125 24.65 -4.02 -0.59
C ASP A 125 24.66 -4.81 0.73
N ASN A 126 25.06 -6.08 0.67
CA ASN A 126 25.16 -7.05 1.78
C ASN A 126 24.01 -6.99 2.80
N ASP A 127 24.03 -6.02 3.72
CA ASP A 127 23.07 -5.84 4.81
C ASP A 127 22.42 -4.43 4.83
N ALA A 128 22.40 -3.72 3.69
CA ALA A 128 21.78 -2.41 3.54
C ALA A 128 21.08 -2.24 2.19
N VAL A 129 20.07 -1.35 2.16
CA VAL A 129 19.41 -0.89 0.94
C VAL A 129 19.60 0.60 0.80
N LYS A 130 20.06 1.03 -0.37
CA LYS A 130 20.18 2.44 -0.73
C LYS A 130 19.05 2.83 -1.67
N ILE A 131 18.35 3.93 -1.36
CA ILE A 131 17.49 4.61 -2.32
C ILE A 131 18.39 5.53 -3.15
N THR A 132 18.70 5.13 -4.38
CA THR A 132 19.66 5.83 -5.26
C THR A 132 19.30 7.30 -5.50
N LYS A 133 18.00 7.62 -5.52
CA LYS A 133 17.47 8.94 -5.85
C LYS A 133 17.49 9.93 -4.70
N THR A 134 17.48 9.46 -3.46
CA THR A 134 17.60 10.31 -2.25
C THR A 134 18.96 10.21 -1.59
N GLY A 135 19.70 9.13 -1.86
CA GLY A 135 20.98 8.82 -1.22
C GLY A 135 20.83 8.16 0.16
N GLU A 136 19.61 7.99 0.66
CA GLU A 136 19.34 7.35 1.94
C GLU A 136 19.75 5.88 1.94
N VAL A 137 20.35 5.44 3.05
CA VAL A 137 20.81 4.06 3.25
C VAL A 137 20.15 3.51 4.51
N PHE A 138 19.51 2.36 4.38
CA PHE A 138 18.84 1.67 5.47
C PHE A 138 19.49 0.33 5.75
N CYS A 139 19.96 0.13 6.97
CA CYS A 139 20.52 -1.13 7.44
C CYS A 139 19.40 -2.16 7.67
N LEU A 140 19.57 -3.37 7.16
CA LEU A 140 18.58 -4.44 7.24
C LEU A 140 18.69 -5.27 8.52
N ARG A 141 19.87 -5.34 9.14
CA ARG A 141 20.14 -6.16 10.34
C ARG A 141 20.59 -5.36 11.56
N ASP A 142 21.35 -4.30 11.33
CA ASP A 142 21.85 -3.42 12.37
C ASP A 142 20.88 -2.24 12.57
N HIS A 143 20.08 -2.31 13.62
CA HIS A 143 19.08 -1.30 13.97
C HIS A 143 19.60 -0.27 14.98
N THR A 144 20.92 -0.07 15.07
CA THR A 144 21.56 0.90 15.98
C THR A 144 21.03 2.34 15.83
N ASN A 145 20.53 2.70 14.64
CA ASN A 145 19.86 4.00 14.40
C ASN A 145 18.47 4.11 15.04
N GLY A 146 17.97 3.07 15.70
CA GLY A 146 16.69 3.05 16.41
C GLY A 146 15.45 2.93 15.54
N MET A 147 15.59 2.70 14.23
CA MET A 147 14.46 2.44 13.33
C MET A 147 14.01 0.98 13.45
N GLU A 148 12.71 0.77 13.59
CA GLU A 148 12.11 -0.55 13.62
C GLU A 148 12.10 -1.18 12.21
N PRO A 149 12.23 -2.50 12.06
CA PRO A 149 12.25 -3.14 10.74
C PRO A 149 11.04 -2.81 9.86
N LEU A 150 9.85 -2.71 10.48
CA LEU A 150 8.61 -2.36 9.78
C LEU A 150 8.59 -0.92 9.28
N GLU A 151 9.21 0.01 10.03
CA GLU A 151 9.37 1.40 9.61
C GLU A 151 10.26 1.47 8.36
N ILE A 152 11.40 0.79 8.35
CA ILE A 152 12.29 0.74 7.19
C ILE A 152 11.55 0.16 5.98
N ALA A 153 10.84 -0.95 6.16
CA ALA A 153 10.06 -1.56 5.09
C ALA A 153 9.02 -0.60 4.49
N ALA A 154 8.31 0.15 5.34
CA ALA A 154 7.30 1.12 4.93
C ALA A 154 7.85 2.46 4.40
N ARG A 155 9.14 2.77 4.65
CA ARG A 155 9.89 3.85 3.98
C ARG A 155 10.33 3.46 2.58
N LEU A 156 10.74 2.21 2.38
CA LEU A 156 11.13 1.69 1.07
C LEU A 156 9.92 1.54 0.14
N ALA A 157 8.79 1.04 0.65
CA ALA A 157 7.57 0.81 -0.13
C ALA A 157 6.69 2.06 -0.30
N MET A 158 5.75 2.02 -1.26
CA MET A 158 4.64 3.00 -1.35
C MET A 158 3.38 2.52 -0.63
N GLU A 159 3.37 1.26 -0.22
CA GLU A 159 2.32 0.61 0.53
C GLU A 159 2.46 0.88 2.03
N ASP A 160 1.33 1.09 2.70
CA ASP A 160 1.24 0.87 4.14
C ASP A 160 1.34 -0.64 4.41
N LEU A 161 2.08 -1.03 5.45
CA LEU A 161 2.41 -2.43 5.70
C LEU A 161 1.95 -2.84 7.09
N SER A 162 1.17 -3.91 7.15
CA SER A 162 0.66 -4.48 8.38
C SER A 162 0.96 -5.97 8.46
N VAL A 163 1.22 -6.47 9.67
CA VAL A 163 1.49 -7.87 9.97
C VAL A 163 0.36 -8.39 10.83
N LEU A 164 -0.29 -9.45 10.35
CA LEU A 164 -1.29 -10.21 11.08
C LEU A 164 -0.68 -11.53 11.57
N LEU A 165 -0.88 -11.81 12.85
CA LEU A 165 -0.54 -13.09 13.47
C LEU A 165 -1.80 -13.86 13.84
N GLU A 166 -1.65 -15.15 14.13
CA GLU A 166 -2.72 -16.05 14.56
C GLU A 166 -2.38 -16.53 15.98
N ASP A 167 -3.29 -16.39 16.92
CA ASP A 167 -3.14 -16.78 18.34
C ASP A 167 -3.72 -18.17 18.66
N GLY A 168 -3.98 -18.98 17.64
CA GLY A 168 -4.66 -20.27 17.78
C GLY A 168 -6.19 -20.16 17.89
N SER A 169 -6.76 -18.96 18.09
CA SER A 169 -8.21 -18.71 17.95
C SER A 169 -8.66 -18.71 16.49
N GLU A 170 -7.73 -18.98 15.57
CA GLU A 170 -8.00 -19.22 14.17
C GLU A 170 -8.43 -17.90 13.45
N GLN A 171 -8.50 -16.78 14.19
CA GLN A 171 -8.66 -15.41 13.70
C GLN A 171 -7.31 -14.69 13.69
N GLY A 172 -6.98 -14.07 12.55
CA GLY A 172 -5.84 -13.17 12.48
C GLY A 172 -6.08 -11.89 13.29
N TYR A 173 -5.07 -11.39 13.98
CA TYR A 173 -5.08 -10.10 14.68
C TYR A 173 -3.93 -9.20 14.23
N LEU A 174 -4.14 -7.89 14.31
CA LEU A 174 -3.14 -6.89 13.90
C LEU A 174 -2.01 -6.82 14.92
N ALA A 175 -0.89 -7.48 14.62
CA ALA A 175 0.25 -7.60 15.54
C ALA A 175 1.34 -6.55 15.30
N ALA A 176 1.42 -6.00 14.09
CA ALA A 176 2.20 -4.79 13.80
C ALA A 176 1.61 -4.02 12.62
N THR A 177 1.81 -2.71 12.58
CA THR A 177 1.34 -1.86 11.49
C THR A 177 2.20 -0.62 11.35
N ALA A 178 2.53 -0.29 10.11
CA ALA A 178 2.99 1.01 9.64
C ALA A 178 1.92 1.53 8.66
N SER A 179 0.98 2.32 9.17
CA SER A 179 -0.16 2.87 8.43
C SER A 179 -0.09 4.39 8.38
N LEU A 180 0.42 4.90 7.27
CA LEU A 180 0.77 6.30 7.07
C LEU A 180 -0.31 7.04 6.28
N PHE A 181 -1.03 6.33 5.42
CA PHE A 181 -2.16 6.86 4.70
C PHE A 181 -3.44 6.07 5.06
N PRO A 182 -3.86 5.98 6.34
CA PRO A 182 -5.12 5.34 6.72
C PRO A 182 -6.34 6.24 6.47
N ILE A 183 -7.54 5.65 6.56
CA ILE A 183 -8.83 6.37 6.61
C ILE A 183 -9.62 5.92 7.84
N GLY A 184 -9.88 6.82 8.78
CA GLY A 184 -10.80 6.60 9.91
C GLY A 184 -10.28 5.65 10.97
N TRP A 185 -8.96 5.58 11.13
CA TRP A 185 -8.30 4.91 12.25
C TRP A 185 -6.82 5.29 12.37
N CYS A 186 -6.23 5.05 13.54
CA CYS A 186 -4.79 5.06 13.72
C CYS A 186 -4.23 3.75 14.30
N ALA A 187 -2.91 3.57 14.23
CA ALA A 187 -2.22 2.35 14.65
C ALA A 187 -2.49 1.98 16.11
N MET A 188 -2.54 2.95 17.03
CA MET A 188 -2.79 2.69 18.46
C MET A 188 -4.19 2.14 18.74
N GLU A 189 -5.19 2.51 17.93
CA GLU A 189 -6.58 2.07 18.13
C GLU A 189 -6.82 0.65 17.62
N ARG A 190 -6.03 0.21 16.63
CA ARG A 190 -6.23 -1.08 15.96
C ARG A 190 -5.23 -2.16 16.35
N ILE A 191 -4.10 -1.80 16.94
CA ILE A 191 -3.11 -2.82 17.36
C ILE A 191 -3.76 -3.80 18.34
N GLY A 192 -3.56 -5.11 18.12
CA GLY A 192 -4.20 -6.18 18.87
C GLY A 192 -5.63 -6.54 18.44
N CYS A 193 -6.28 -5.74 17.58
CA CYS A 193 -7.62 -6.07 17.12
C CYS A 193 -7.63 -7.23 16.12
N SER A 194 -8.64 -8.10 16.22
CA SER A 194 -8.92 -9.12 15.20
C SER A 194 -9.43 -8.49 13.91
N VAL A 195 -9.31 -9.20 12.79
CA VAL A 195 -9.86 -8.72 11.52
C VAL A 195 -11.37 -8.44 11.62
N SER A 196 -12.11 -9.25 12.38
CA SER A 196 -13.54 -9.02 12.63
C SER A 196 -13.78 -7.70 13.37
N GLN A 197 -13.02 -7.43 14.43
CA GLN A 197 -13.12 -6.17 15.18
C GLN A 197 -12.82 -4.95 14.31
N MET A 198 -11.80 -5.04 13.44
CA MET A 198 -11.44 -3.95 12.53
C MET A 198 -12.54 -3.61 11.49
N HIS A 199 -13.41 -4.56 11.14
CA HIS A 199 -14.44 -4.40 10.11
C HIS A 199 -15.84 -4.14 10.66
N ARG A 200 -16.03 -4.07 11.98
CA ARG A 200 -17.33 -3.86 12.63
C ARG A 200 -18.10 -2.63 12.10
N ALA A 201 -17.39 -1.58 11.72
CA ALA A 201 -17.98 -0.33 11.22
C ALA A 201 -18.50 -0.42 9.76
N VAL A 202 -18.15 -1.47 9.02
CA VAL A 202 -18.56 -1.62 7.61
C VAL A 202 -20.05 -2.04 7.55
N PRO A 203 -20.93 -1.30 6.88
CA PRO A 203 -22.34 -1.67 6.75
C PRO A 203 -22.50 -3.02 6.06
N LEU A 204 -23.54 -3.74 6.45
CA LEU A 204 -23.86 -5.08 5.95
C LEU A 204 -22.76 -6.12 6.24
N TRP A 205 -21.70 -5.77 6.98
CA TRP A 205 -20.68 -6.72 7.39
C TRP A 205 -21.34 -7.90 8.09
N HIS A 206 -22.04 -7.69 9.19
CA HIS A 206 -22.73 -8.77 9.91
C HIS A 206 -23.78 -9.55 9.11
N LYS A 207 -24.44 -8.92 8.12
CA LYS A 207 -25.58 -9.54 7.39
C LYS A 207 -25.17 -10.31 6.14
N GLU A 208 -24.28 -9.76 5.32
CA GLU A 208 -23.93 -10.31 4.00
C GLU A 208 -22.53 -10.87 3.94
N ILE A 209 -21.63 -10.31 4.75
CA ILE A 209 -20.20 -10.57 4.64
C ILE A 209 -19.75 -11.46 5.77
N GLU A 210 -20.23 -11.28 7.00
CA GLU A 210 -19.72 -11.94 8.18
C GLU A 210 -19.87 -13.44 8.03
N PHE A 211 -20.85 -14.00 7.34
CA PHE A 211 -20.84 -15.45 7.09
C PHE A 211 -19.81 -15.88 6.01
N PRO A 212 -19.75 -15.28 4.81
CA PRO A 212 -18.68 -15.53 3.82
C PRO A 212 -17.25 -15.18 4.27
N VAL A 213 -17.08 -14.11 5.04
CA VAL A 213 -15.85 -13.64 5.68
C VAL A 213 -15.61 -14.44 6.94
N ASN A 214 -16.57 -14.89 7.71
CA ASN A 214 -16.29 -15.89 8.75
C ASN A 214 -15.92 -17.26 8.11
N LYS A 215 -16.16 -17.44 6.82
CA LYS A 215 -15.67 -18.60 6.05
C LYS A 215 -14.33 -18.33 5.33
N LEU A 216 -13.95 -17.07 5.09
CA LEU A 216 -12.73 -16.65 4.36
C LEU A 216 -11.71 -15.87 5.23
N VAL A 217 -12.12 -15.36 6.38
CA VAL A 217 -11.45 -14.45 7.33
C VAL A 217 -11.64 -14.90 8.80
N ILE A 218 -12.68 -15.69 9.14
CA ILE A 218 -12.56 -16.75 10.17
C ILE A 218 -12.29 -18.09 9.43
N PRO A 219 -11.84 -19.12 10.15
CA PRO A 219 -10.50 -19.63 10.07
C PRO A 219 -10.31 -20.58 8.90
N GLY A 220 -9.52 -20.15 7.94
CA GLY A 220 -9.40 -20.95 6.74
C GLY A 220 -8.69 -20.24 5.64
N PHE A 221 -9.23 -19.19 5.04
CA PHE A 221 -8.59 -18.70 3.81
C PHE A 221 -7.33 -17.88 4.07
N LEU A 222 -7.34 -16.88 4.97
CA LEU A 222 -6.08 -16.27 5.39
C LEU A 222 -5.16 -17.30 6.07
N SER A 223 -5.71 -18.16 6.93
CA SER A 223 -4.97 -19.23 7.63
C SER A 223 -4.36 -20.31 6.71
N ARG A 224 -5.00 -20.58 5.57
CA ARG A 224 -4.55 -21.51 4.54
C ARG A 224 -3.90 -20.79 3.37
N LEU A 225 -3.79 -19.46 3.39
CA LEU A 225 -3.21 -18.68 2.31
C LEU A 225 -1.80 -19.23 2.06
N PRO A 226 -1.57 -19.92 0.93
CA PRO A 226 -0.26 -20.46 0.64
C PRO A 226 0.71 -19.29 0.43
N VAL A 227 1.97 -19.49 0.81
CA VAL A 227 3.08 -18.55 0.51
C VAL A 227 3.08 -18.17 -0.97
N ASP A 228 2.75 -19.14 -1.81
CA ASP A 228 2.78 -19.06 -3.27
C ASP A 228 1.47 -18.58 -3.94
N SER A 229 0.47 -18.17 -3.16
CA SER A 229 -0.80 -17.69 -3.72
C SER A 229 -1.24 -16.39 -3.04
N PRO A 230 -0.46 -15.30 -3.17
CA PRO A 230 -0.86 -14.00 -2.66
C PRO A 230 -2.12 -13.51 -3.38
N MET A 231 -2.90 -12.71 -2.69
CA MET A 231 -4.19 -12.20 -3.17
C MET A 231 -4.19 -10.68 -3.14
N GLU A 232 -5.06 -10.08 -3.94
CA GLU A 232 -5.33 -8.65 -3.89
C GLU A 232 -6.81 -8.33 -4.08
N ARG A 233 -7.21 -7.15 -3.66
CA ARG A 233 -8.51 -6.54 -3.94
C ARG A 233 -8.34 -5.03 -4.08
N SER A 234 -9.36 -4.40 -4.62
CA SER A 234 -9.43 -2.94 -4.72
C SER A 234 -10.69 -2.42 -4.03
N SER A 235 -10.55 -1.29 -3.36
CA SER A 235 -11.69 -0.50 -2.86
C SER A 235 -11.49 0.97 -3.20
N TYR A 236 -12.58 1.73 -3.15
CA TYR A 236 -12.52 3.18 -3.31
C TYR A 236 -13.48 3.89 -2.35
N PHE A 237 -13.09 5.12 -2.04
CA PHE A 237 -13.82 6.10 -1.25
C PHE A 237 -13.85 7.42 -2.02
N ILE A 238 -14.85 8.23 -1.72
CA ILE A 238 -14.92 9.60 -2.23
C ILE A 238 -14.52 10.52 -1.08
N GLN A 239 -13.58 11.42 -1.36
CA GLN A 239 -13.04 12.36 -0.39
C GLN A 239 -13.25 13.77 -0.92
N VAL A 240 -13.81 14.64 -0.07
CA VAL A 240 -13.93 16.07 -0.32
C VAL A 240 -12.77 16.75 0.38
N THR A 241 -12.09 17.67 -0.31
CA THR A 241 -10.91 18.39 0.21
C THR A 241 -11.18 19.89 0.31
N GLU A 242 -10.46 20.57 1.19
CA GLU A 242 -10.45 22.04 1.19
C GLU A 242 -9.65 22.58 -0.01
N PRO A 243 -9.99 23.77 -0.53
CA PRO A 243 -9.14 24.45 -1.50
C PRO A 243 -7.72 24.67 -0.94
N GLY A 244 -6.71 24.09 -1.60
CA GLY A 244 -5.31 24.22 -1.17
C GLY A 244 -4.91 23.30 -0.01
N GLU A 245 -5.75 22.32 0.36
CA GLU A 245 -5.41 21.33 1.36
C GLU A 245 -4.11 20.59 0.96
N SER A 246 -3.18 20.47 1.92
CA SER A 246 -1.90 19.82 1.65
C SER A 246 -2.07 18.32 1.37
N LEU A 247 -1.24 17.76 0.48
CA LEU A 247 -1.27 16.32 0.18
C LEU A 247 -1.07 15.44 1.42
N SER A 248 -0.28 15.90 2.40
CA SER A 248 -0.10 15.20 3.67
C SER A 248 -1.42 15.05 4.44
N SER A 249 -2.21 16.13 4.50
CA SER A 249 -3.53 16.12 5.15
C SER A 249 -4.49 15.23 4.37
N ILE A 250 -4.52 15.36 3.04
CA ILE A 250 -5.39 14.55 2.18
C ILE A 250 -5.11 13.04 2.35
N LEU A 251 -3.83 12.64 2.43
CA LEU A 251 -3.45 11.23 2.52
C LEU A 251 -3.57 10.63 3.93
N PHE A 252 -3.23 11.40 4.98
CA PHE A 252 -3.29 10.96 6.38
C PHE A 252 -4.59 11.40 7.04
N GLN A 253 -5.60 10.53 7.00
CA GLN A 253 -6.97 10.82 7.46
C GLN A 253 -7.38 9.92 8.65
N PRO A 254 -6.71 10.01 9.82
CA PRO A 254 -6.95 9.09 10.93
C PRO A 254 -8.34 9.20 11.56
N ILE A 255 -9.03 10.34 11.42
CA ILE A 255 -10.36 10.57 12.00
C ILE A 255 -11.48 10.12 11.02
N GLY A 256 -11.19 10.08 9.72
CA GLY A 256 -12.14 9.71 8.68
C GLY A 256 -12.19 10.76 7.58
N LEU A 257 -13.13 10.61 6.63
CA LEU A 257 -13.29 11.53 5.51
C LEU A 257 -14.40 12.57 5.73
N SER A 258 -15.12 12.53 6.85
CA SER A 258 -16.26 13.41 7.10
C SER A 258 -15.78 14.84 7.32
N HIS A 259 -15.90 15.66 6.26
CA HIS A 259 -15.75 17.10 6.34
C HIS A 259 -17.08 17.73 5.95
N GLU A 260 -18.13 17.46 6.76
CA GLU A 260 -19.51 17.87 6.45
C GLU A 260 -19.64 19.40 6.29
N ASP A 261 -18.74 20.17 6.89
CA ASP A 261 -18.69 21.63 6.80
C ASP A 261 -18.11 22.16 5.47
N ILE A 262 -17.52 21.30 4.63
CA ILE A 262 -16.92 21.71 3.35
C ILE A 262 -17.94 21.55 2.23
N GLU A 263 -18.15 22.59 1.42
CA GLU A 263 -18.98 22.47 0.22
C GLU A 263 -18.33 21.52 -0.82
N PRO A 264 -19.01 20.44 -1.23
CA PRO A 264 -18.46 19.45 -2.16
C PRO A 264 -18.53 19.97 -3.60
N LEU A 265 -17.54 20.74 -4.03
CA LEU A 265 -17.42 21.17 -5.42
C LEU A 265 -16.69 20.11 -6.25
N PRO A 266 -17.07 19.84 -7.52
CA PRO A 266 -16.42 18.80 -8.34
C PRO A 266 -14.90 18.90 -8.45
N LYS A 267 -14.34 20.12 -8.39
CA LYS A 267 -12.88 20.39 -8.38
C LYS A 267 -12.16 19.97 -7.10
N ASN A 268 -12.91 19.80 -6.01
CA ASN A 268 -12.43 19.43 -4.68
C ASN A 268 -12.79 17.98 -4.31
N ILE A 269 -13.29 17.19 -5.27
CA ILE A 269 -13.65 15.79 -5.05
C ILE A 269 -12.54 14.89 -5.59
N LEU A 270 -12.02 14.01 -4.73
CA LEU A 270 -11.05 13.00 -5.06
C LEU A 270 -11.66 11.60 -4.96
N ILE A 271 -11.33 10.76 -5.94
CA ILE A 271 -11.53 9.31 -5.85
C ILE A 271 -10.29 8.73 -5.19
N ARG A 272 -10.43 8.36 -3.92
CA ARG A 272 -9.38 7.72 -3.15
C ARG A 272 -9.49 6.21 -3.31
N ARG A 273 -8.54 5.60 -3.99
CA ARG A 273 -8.47 4.16 -4.25
C ARG A 273 -7.43 3.50 -3.35
N GLU A 274 -7.76 2.30 -2.89
CA GLU A 274 -6.87 1.45 -2.12
C GLU A 274 -6.72 0.12 -2.83
N ARG A 275 -5.49 -0.20 -3.26
CA ARG A 275 -5.11 -1.55 -3.67
C ARG A 275 -4.57 -2.27 -2.45
N GLN A 276 -5.27 -3.32 -2.06
CA GLN A 276 -5.03 -4.08 -0.85
C GLN A 276 -4.46 -5.45 -1.22
N THR A 277 -3.32 -5.82 -0.67
CA THR A 277 -2.61 -7.08 -0.94
C THR A 277 -2.51 -7.92 0.32
N PHE A 278 -2.58 -9.23 0.15
CA PHE A 278 -2.48 -10.23 1.22
C PHE A 278 -1.47 -11.28 0.80
N ARG A 279 -0.42 -11.49 1.59
CA ARG A 279 0.54 -12.57 1.35
C ARG A 279 0.99 -13.23 2.64
N ARG A 280 1.33 -14.51 2.56
CA ARG A 280 1.90 -15.28 3.66
C ARG A 280 3.43 -15.22 3.59
N LEU A 281 4.07 -14.87 4.71
CA LEU A 281 5.54 -14.93 4.82
C LEU A 281 6.02 -16.39 4.92
N PRO A 282 7.14 -16.75 4.26
CA PRO A 282 7.60 -18.12 4.19
C PRO A 282 8.07 -18.72 5.53
N LYS A 283 8.73 -17.94 6.40
CA LYS A 283 9.35 -18.41 7.65
C LYS A 283 8.43 -18.21 8.85
N SER A 284 8.06 -16.97 9.16
CA SER A 284 7.21 -16.63 10.31
C SER A 284 5.76 -17.07 10.14
N ARG A 285 5.35 -17.34 8.90
CA ARG A 285 3.96 -17.65 8.55
C ARG A 285 2.98 -16.52 8.87
N ALA A 286 3.45 -15.32 9.16
CA ALA A 286 2.57 -14.16 9.33
C ALA A 286 1.91 -13.78 8.00
N ILE A 287 0.75 -13.15 8.07
CA ILE A 287 0.09 -12.55 6.90
C ILE A 287 0.47 -11.08 6.82
N VAL A 288 0.98 -10.67 5.68
CA VAL A 288 1.28 -9.28 5.37
C VAL A 288 0.09 -8.69 4.62
N PHE A 289 -0.48 -7.63 5.18
CA PHE A 289 -1.50 -6.81 4.56
C PHE A 289 -0.87 -5.50 4.09
N GLY A 290 -0.80 -5.30 2.77
CA GLY A 290 -0.22 -4.11 2.15
C GLY A 290 -1.31 -3.24 1.51
N VAL A 291 -1.30 -1.92 1.75
CA VAL A 291 -2.29 -0.99 1.18
C VAL A 291 -1.58 0.10 0.39
N LYS A 292 -1.76 0.13 -0.93
CA LYS A 292 -1.35 1.26 -1.77
C LYS A 292 -2.52 2.20 -1.97
N THR A 293 -2.33 3.45 -1.55
CA THR A 293 -3.28 4.53 -1.76
C THR A 293 -2.99 5.26 -3.07
N SER A 294 -4.03 5.55 -3.83
CA SER A 294 -3.96 6.37 -5.04
C SER A 294 -5.12 7.36 -5.06
N LEU A 295 -4.86 8.58 -5.51
CA LEU A 295 -5.84 9.65 -5.59
C LEU A 295 -6.06 10.00 -7.06
N THR A 296 -7.31 10.20 -7.45
CA THR A 296 -7.67 10.69 -8.78
C THR A 296 -8.70 11.78 -8.63
N PRO A 297 -8.43 13.01 -9.10
CA PRO A 297 -9.46 14.05 -9.15
C PRO A 297 -10.69 13.59 -9.91
N LEU A 298 -11.89 13.90 -9.41
CA LEU A 298 -13.14 13.59 -10.10
C LEU A 298 -13.15 14.13 -11.53
N GLN A 299 -12.54 15.30 -11.73
CA GLN A 299 -12.47 15.95 -13.03
C GLN A 299 -11.60 15.21 -14.05
N GLU A 300 -10.70 14.35 -13.59
CA GLU A 300 -9.80 13.53 -14.42
C GLU A 300 -10.36 12.13 -14.69
N LEU A 301 -11.52 11.77 -14.13
CA LEU A 301 -12.14 10.48 -14.45
C LEU A 301 -12.56 10.41 -15.92
N PRO A 302 -12.23 9.31 -16.63
CA PRO A 302 -12.82 9.02 -17.92
C PRO A 302 -14.35 9.02 -17.84
N LEU A 303 -15.02 9.54 -18.87
CA LEU A 303 -16.49 9.67 -18.87
C LEU A 303 -17.21 8.36 -18.57
N GLU A 304 -16.72 7.23 -19.09
CA GLU A 304 -17.31 5.91 -18.83
C GLU A 304 -17.17 5.51 -17.35
N GLU A 305 -16.03 5.79 -16.74
CA GLU A 305 -15.83 5.52 -15.32
C GLU A 305 -16.71 6.44 -14.44
N LEU A 306 -16.89 7.70 -14.85
CA LEU A 306 -17.81 8.62 -14.19
C LEU A 306 -19.28 8.16 -14.30
N ARG A 307 -19.70 7.63 -15.46
CA ARG A 307 -21.03 7.00 -15.63
C ARG A 307 -21.19 5.81 -14.68
N ASN A 308 -20.16 4.97 -14.58
CA ASN A 308 -20.17 3.82 -13.67
C ASN A 308 -20.22 4.23 -12.20
N LEU A 309 -19.53 5.30 -11.81
CA LEU A 309 -19.64 5.87 -10.47
C LEU A 309 -21.05 6.37 -10.18
N GLY A 310 -21.67 7.12 -11.11
CA GLY A 310 -23.05 7.57 -10.99
C GLY A 310 -24.02 6.41 -10.77
N LYS A 311 -23.94 5.38 -11.62
CA LYS A 311 -24.74 4.15 -11.48
C LYS A 311 -24.57 3.48 -10.12
N GLU A 312 -23.34 3.37 -9.60
CA GLU A 312 -23.11 2.76 -8.29
C GLU A 312 -23.69 3.61 -7.15
N ILE A 313 -23.54 4.94 -7.19
CA ILE A 313 -24.06 5.88 -6.18
C ILE A 313 -25.58 5.76 -6.02
N GLU A 314 -26.30 5.70 -7.13
CA GLU A 314 -27.77 5.58 -7.18
C GLU A 314 -28.25 4.23 -6.63
N ASN A 315 -27.47 3.16 -6.84
CA ASN A 315 -27.84 1.79 -6.48
C ASN A 315 -27.31 1.32 -5.12
N TRP A 316 -26.59 2.16 -4.37
CA TRP A 316 -26.18 1.82 -3.01
C TRP A 316 -27.38 1.80 -2.05
N PRO A 317 -27.51 0.74 -1.22
CA PRO A 317 -28.41 0.75 -0.09
C PRO A 317 -28.09 1.93 0.84
N ASP A 318 -29.09 2.49 1.51
CA ASP A 318 -28.91 3.72 2.32
C ASP A 318 -27.81 3.60 3.37
N ALA A 319 -27.69 2.45 4.03
CA ALA A 319 -26.62 2.22 5.01
C ALA A 319 -25.21 2.29 4.37
N VAL A 320 -25.07 1.82 3.14
CA VAL A 320 -23.82 1.87 2.37
C VAL A 320 -23.56 3.29 1.88
N GLY A 321 -24.59 3.96 1.35
CA GLY A 321 -24.51 5.35 0.93
C GLY A 321 -24.07 6.26 2.07
N LYS A 322 -24.72 6.15 3.24
CA LYS A 322 -24.39 6.91 4.44
C LYS A 322 -22.95 6.66 4.90
N TYR A 323 -22.52 5.40 4.99
CA TYR A 323 -21.14 5.07 5.36
C TYR A 323 -20.09 5.62 4.39
N LYS A 324 -20.42 5.67 3.10
CA LYS A 324 -19.54 6.27 2.08
C LYS A 324 -19.63 7.80 2.02
N GLY A 325 -20.51 8.43 2.81
CA GLY A 325 -20.70 9.88 2.82
C GLY A 325 -21.53 10.41 1.64
N ARG A 326 -22.33 9.56 0.97
CA ARG A 326 -23.14 9.95 -0.21
C ARG A 326 -24.00 11.19 0.04
N ASP A 327 -24.52 11.36 1.26
CA ASP A 327 -25.41 12.49 1.59
C ASP A 327 -24.68 13.85 1.51
N HIS A 328 -23.36 13.84 1.68
CA HIS A 328 -22.53 15.04 1.56
C HIS A 328 -22.21 15.35 0.10
N TRP A 329 -21.52 14.44 -0.59
CA TRP A 329 -20.94 14.73 -1.91
C TRP A 329 -21.73 14.16 -3.10
N GLY A 330 -22.76 13.35 -2.88
CA GLY A 330 -23.44 12.56 -3.92
C GLY A 330 -24.11 13.42 -4.99
N SER A 331 -24.83 14.46 -4.59
CA SER A 331 -25.48 15.40 -5.52
C SER A 331 -24.48 16.14 -6.41
N ALA A 332 -23.32 16.51 -5.86
CA ALA A 332 -22.26 17.17 -6.61
C ALA A 332 -21.63 16.27 -7.67
N VAL A 333 -21.43 14.98 -7.36
CA VAL A 333 -20.91 14.01 -8.33
C VAL A 333 -21.93 13.74 -9.45
N LEU A 334 -23.21 13.56 -9.10
CA LEU A 334 -24.26 13.32 -10.08
C LEU A 334 -24.50 14.54 -10.98
N GLY A 335 -24.58 15.76 -10.42
CA GLY A 335 -24.70 16.98 -11.21
C GLY A 335 -23.49 17.25 -12.11
N TYR A 336 -22.28 16.87 -11.67
CA TYR A 336 -21.09 16.92 -12.53
C TYR A 336 -21.16 15.93 -13.69
N LEU A 337 -21.64 14.70 -13.45
CA LEU A 337 -21.89 13.71 -14.50
C LEU A 337 -22.90 14.24 -15.53
N GLU A 338 -24.04 14.79 -15.09
CA GLU A 338 -25.04 15.40 -15.98
C GLU A 338 -24.44 16.51 -16.85
N THR A 339 -23.64 17.39 -16.24
CA THR A 339 -22.94 18.47 -16.96
C THR A 339 -21.99 17.91 -18.03
N LYS A 340 -21.26 16.83 -17.73
CA LYS A 340 -20.35 16.17 -18.68
C LYS A 340 -21.10 15.46 -19.81
N LEU A 341 -22.25 14.86 -19.51
CA LEU A 341 -23.11 14.23 -20.51
C LEU A 341 -23.71 15.25 -21.46
N ALA A 342 -24.13 16.42 -20.96
CA ALA A 342 -24.67 17.50 -21.79
C ALA A 342 -23.61 18.17 -22.70
N ALA A 343 -22.33 18.05 -22.36
CA ALA A 343 -21.21 18.61 -23.12
C ALA A 343 -20.61 17.64 -24.16
N THR A 344 -21.09 16.39 -24.21
CA THR A 344 -20.67 15.36 -25.18
C THR A 344 -21.70 15.26 -26.30
#